data_AF-A0A962X151-F1
#
_entry.id   AF-A0A962X151-F1
#
_cell.length_a   1.000
_cell.length_b   1.000
_cell.length_c   1.000
_cell.angle_alpha   90.00
_cell.angle_beta   90.00
_cell.angle_gamma   90.00
#
_symmetry.space_group_name_H-M   'P 1'
#
loop_
_entity.id
_entity.type
_entity.pdbx_description
1 polymer ?
#
loop_
_entity_poly.entity_id
_entity_poly.type
_entity_poly.pdbx_seq_one_letter_code
_entity_poly.pdbx_strand_id
1 'polypeptide(L)'
;MVKTKVAKKSTTKRSTTSTATTKTAAKKRVSKKKVSTVSQVVQLQQSITRSQKQLAGALEKEVVQKSKSVEKIKALLAKATAKQKLQRSRRQDALTMLAEKKTQAAKNRVARATAAVQAGSATIRKLRDDMLAARQALVEAKQAGKKYQSMEKAIARFEREWERASAPSKKVRRRKKAVAAAAVVSAAESTVQESGGK
;
A
#
# COMPACT_ATOMS: atom_id res chain seq x y z
N MET A 1 54.83 -15.52 6.69
CA MET A 1 53.91 -15.22 7.82
C MET A 1 53.09 -16.45 8.14
N VAL A 2 53.15 -16.85 9.40
CA VAL A 2 52.62 -18.10 9.94
C VAL A 2 51.09 -18.08 9.98
N LYS A 3 50.49 -19.21 9.57
CA LYS A 3 49.05 -19.50 9.66
C LYS A 3 48.65 -19.67 11.13
N THR A 4 47.52 -19.10 11.56
CA THR A 4 46.65 -19.76 12.56
C THR A 4 45.20 -19.30 12.41
N LYS A 5 44.34 -20.26 12.02
CA LYS A 5 42.90 -20.15 11.93
C LYS A 5 42.35 -20.64 13.28
N VAL A 6 41.67 -19.76 14.03
CA VAL A 6 41.12 -20.10 15.36
C VAL A 6 39.90 -21.01 15.18
N ALA A 7 40.04 -22.26 15.61
CA ALA A 7 38.97 -23.25 15.67
C ALA A 7 38.14 -23.07 16.95
N LYS A 8 36.83 -22.86 16.82
CA LYS A 8 35.89 -22.87 17.96
C LYS A 8 35.46 -24.31 18.30
N LYS A 9 36.11 -24.83 19.34
CA LYS A 9 35.68 -25.82 20.36
C LYS A 9 34.30 -26.49 20.13
N SER A 10 34.31 -27.77 19.77
CA SER A 10 33.14 -28.67 19.82
C SER A 10 33.09 -29.41 21.16
N THR A 11 31.99 -29.27 21.90
CA THR A 11 31.74 -30.01 23.14
C THR A 11 30.94 -31.28 22.84
N THR A 12 31.62 -32.41 22.82
CA THR A 12 31.02 -33.76 22.71
C THR A 12 30.40 -34.16 24.05
N LYS A 13 29.08 -34.24 24.13
CA LYS A 13 28.39 -34.86 25.28
C LYS A 13 28.21 -36.35 25.02
N ARG A 14 28.98 -37.15 25.76
CA ARG A 14 28.89 -38.60 25.90
C ARG A 14 27.71 -38.92 26.82
N SER A 15 26.67 -39.58 26.31
CA SER A 15 25.65 -40.21 27.16
C SER A 15 25.70 -41.72 26.99
N THR A 16 25.88 -42.40 28.11
CA THR A 16 26.04 -43.84 28.26
C THR A 16 24.74 -44.61 28.05
N THR A 17 24.92 -45.77 27.45
CA THR A 17 23.98 -46.86 27.21
C THR A 17 23.33 -47.35 28.51
N SER A 18 22.01 -47.56 28.51
CA SER A 18 21.36 -48.55 29.38
C SER A 18 20.42 -49.42 28.54
N THR A 19 20.57 -50.72 28.71
CA THR A 19 20.01 -51.80 27.92
C THR A 19 18.64 -52.24 28.42
N ALA A 20 17.79 -52.60 27.44
CA ALA A 20 16.75 -53.63 27.45
C ALA A 20 15.50 -53.45 28.33
N THR A 21 14.33 -53.33 27.69
CA THR A 21 13.19 -54.22 27.96
C THR A 21 12.12 -54.13 26.86
N THR A 22 11.69 -55.33 26.43
CA THR A 22 10.39 -55.72 25.85
C THR A 22 9.94 -55.16 24.49
N LYS A 23 9.94 -56.07 23.50
CA LYS A 23 9.28 -55.98 22.20
C LYS A 23 7.76 -55.87 22.40
N THR A 24 7.19 -54.69 22.25
CA THR A 24 5.77 -54.52 21.90
C THR A 24 5.72 -54.08 20.45
N ALA A 25 5.28 -54.98 19.56
CA ALA A 25 5.02 -54.67 18.17
C ALA A 25 3.85 -53.67 18.08
N ALA A 26 4.16 -52.38 18.22
CA ALA A 26 3.24 -51.32 17.89
C ALA A 26 3.04 -51.38 16.36
N LYS A 27 1.92 -51.98 15.94
CA LYS A 27 1.41 -51.91 14.58
C LYS A 27 1.29 -50.43 14.22
N LYS A 28 2.33 -49.86 13.60
CA LYS A 28 2.25 -48.55 12.95
C LYS A 28 1.23 -48.71 11.83
N ARG A 29 -0.04 -48.43 12.14
CA ARG A 29 -0.98 -48.01 11.10
C ARG A 29 -0.37 -46.75 10.55
N VAL A 30 0.26 -46.85 9.38
CA VAL A 30 0.54 -45.71 8.53
C VAL A 30 -0.83 -45.07 8.32
N SER A 31 -1.13 -44.03 9.08
CA SER A 31 -2.24 -43.17 8.76
C SER A 31 -1.91 -42.66 7.37
N LYS A 32 -2.61 -43.19 6.36
CA LYS A 32 -2.63 -42.58 5.03
C LYS A 32 -2.92 -41.11 5.31
N LYS A 33 -1.94 -40.24 5.11
CA LYS A 33 -2.16 -38.79 5.10
C LYS A 33 -3.33 -38.63 4.16
N LYS A 34 -4.50 -38.25 4.68
CA LYS A 34 -5.61 -37.82 3.85
C LYS A 34 -5.02 -36.66 3.06
N VAL A 35 -4.68 -36.89 1.80
CA VAL A 35 -4.35 -35.82 0.88
C VAL A 35 -5.63 -35.02 0.82
N SER A 36 -5.66 -33.92 1.58
CA SER A 36 -6.74 -32.95 1.54
C SER A 36 -6.85 -32.54 0.09
N THR A 37 -7.79 -33.15 -0.62
CA THR A 37 -8.06 -32.81 -2.01
C THR A 37 -8.85 -31.52 -1.92
N VAL A 38 -8.13 -30.43 -1.66
CA VAL A 38 -8.68 -29.09 -1.71
C VAL A 38 -9.21 -28.95 -3.13
N SER A 39 -10.53 -28.81 -3.26
CA SER A 39 -11.19 -28.60 -4.56
C SER A 39 -10.42 -27.54 -5.35
N GLN A 40 -10.26 -27.74 -6.65
CA GLN A 40 -9.57 -26.80 -7.54
C GLN A 40 -10.13 -25.38 -7.38
N VAL A 41 -11.43 -25.26 -7.11
CA VAL A 41 -12.11 -23.97 -6.81
C VAL A 41 -11.55 -23.30 -5.55
N VAL A 42 -11.33 -24.06 -4.48
CA VAL A 42 -10.77 -23.54 -3.22
C VAL A 42 -9.30 -23.15 -3.39
N GLN A 43 -8.53 -23.87 -4.22
CA GLN A 43 -7.16 -23.47 -4.56
C GLN A 43 -7.11 -22.17 -5.36
N LEU A 44 -8.02 -22.01 -6.33
CA LEU A 44 -8.16 -20.77 -7.10
C LEU A 44 -8.57 -19.60 -6.21
N GLN A 45 -9.54 -19.78 -5.31
CA GLN A 45 -9.95 -18.74 -4.36
C GLN A 45 -8.76 -18.29 -3.49
N GLN A 46 -7.99 -19.23 -2.93
CA GLN A 46 -6.80 -18.91 -2.14
C GLN A 46 -5.73 -18.18 -2.96
N SER A 47 -5.55 -18.55 -4.23
CA SER A 47 -4.63 -17.87 -5.14
C SER A 47 -5.07 -16.43 -5.40
N ILE A 48 -6.36 -16.21 -5.69
CA ILE A 48 -6.94 -14.88 -5.91
C ILE A 48 -6.73 -13.99 -4.69
N THR A 49 -7.05 -14.47 -3.48
CA THR A 49 -6.84 -13.71 -2.24
C THR A 49 -5.36 -13.38 -2.01
N ARG A 50 -4.44 -14.30 -2.31
CA ARG A 50 -3.00 -14.05 -2.21
C ARG A 50 -2.55 -12.98 -3.19
N SER A 51 -2.99 -13.06 -4.45
CA SER A 51 -2.67 -12.07 -5.49
C SER A 51 -3.22 -10.69 -5.14
N GLN A 52 -4.45 -10.60 -4.62
CA GLN A 52 -5.03 -9.35 -4.12
C GLN A 52 -4.18 -8.76 -2.98
N LYS A 53 -3.80 -9.57 -1.99
CA LYS A 53 -2.94 -9.12 -0.88
C LYS A 53 -1.57 -8.63 -1.37
N GLN A 54 -0.98 -9.33 -2.35
CA GLN A 54 0.29 -8.91 -2.97
C GLN A 54 0.15 -7.58 -3.72
N LEU A 55 -0.94 -7.40 -4.46
CA LEU A 55 -1.23 -6.16 -5.19
C LEU A 55 -1.43 -4.99 -4.24
N ALA A 56 -2.21 -5.16 -3.17
CA ALA A 56 -2.38 -4.16 -2.12
C ALA A 56 -1.03 -3.74 -1.51
N GLY A 57 -0.21 -4.72 -1.12
CA GLY A 57 1.12 -4.47 -0.57
C GLY A 57 2.09 -3.82 -1.58
N ALA A 58 1.95 -4.09 -2.88
CA ALA A 58 2.74 -3.45 -3.92
C ALA A 58 2.36 -1.96 -4.08
N LEU A 59 1.07 -1.64 -4.10
CA LEU A 59 0.57 -0.26 -4.19
C LEU A 59 0.99 0.58 -2.98
N GLU A 60 0.93 0.03 -1.76
CA GLU A 60 1.41 0.71 -0.56
C GLU A 60 2.92 1.01 -0.64
N LYS A 61 3.72 0.02 -1.05
CA LYS A 61 5.16 0.20 -1.25
C LYS A 61 5.46 1.26 -2.29
N GLU A 62 4.69 1.28 -3.38
CA GLU A 62 4.84 2.29 -4.43
C GLU A 62 4.58 3.70 -3.88
N VAL A 63 3.49 3.92 -3.14
CA VAL A 63 3.20 5.22 -2.51
C VAL A 63 4.34 5.65 -1.58
N VAL A 64 4.88 4.73 -0.77
CA VAL A 64 6.03 5.00 0.11
C VAL A 64 7.30 5.31 -0.69
N GLN A 65 7.52 4.63 -1.80
CA GLN A 65 8.68 4.87 -2.66
C GLN A 65 8.60 6.25 -3.34
N LYS A 66 7.43 6.59 -3.87
CA LYS A 66 7.18 7.89 -4.50
C LYS A 66 7.27 9.02 -3.46
N SER A 67 6.75 8.84 -2.25
CA SER A 67 6.90 9.85 -1.18
C SER A 67 8.36 10.07 -0.80
N LYS A 68 9.15 9.00 -0.66
CA LYS A 68 10.60 9.08 -0.45
C LYS A 68 11.33 9.81 -1.59
N SER A 69 10.91 9.60 -2.85
CA SER A 69 11.51 10.34 -3.97
C SER A 69 11.24 11.85 -3.87
N VAL A 70 10.03 12.25 -3.49
CA VAL A 70 9.69 13.67 -3.27
C VAL A 70 10.55 14.28 -2.17
N GLU A 71 10.72 13.58 -1.04
CA GLU A 71 11.57 14.08 0.06
C GLU A 71 13.06 14.18 -0.34
N LYS A 72 13.57 13.21 -1.10
CA LYS A 72 14.94 13.28 -1.64
C LYS A 72 15.13 14.51 -2.54
N ILE A 73 14.19 14.78 -3.45
CA ILE A 73 14.26 15.94 -4.35
C ILE A 73 14.16 17.24 -3.55
N LYS A 74 13.30 17.31 -2.53
CA LYS A 74 13.22 18.48 -1.63
C LYS A 74 14.56 18.75 -0.94
N ALA A 75 15.23 17.71 -0.42
CA ALA A 75 16.53 17.86 0.22
C ALA A 75 17.61 18.35 -0.77
N LEU A 76 17.62 17.82 -2.00
CA LEU A 76 18.51 18.29 -3.06
C LEU A 76 18.24 19.75 -3.44
N LEU A 77 16.96 20.13 -3.52
CA LEU A 77 16.55 21.51 -3.81
C LEU A 77 17.04 22.46 -2.71
N ALA A 78 16.86 22.11 -1.44
CA ALA A 78 17.35 22.91 -0.31
C ALA A 78 18.88 23.08 -0.34
N LYS A 79 19.62 22.01 -0.66
CA LYS A 79 21.08 22.07 -0.81
C LYS A 79 21.49 22.95 -1.99
N ALA A 80 20.79 22.84 -3.12
CA ALA A 80 21.05 23.63 -4.32
C ALA A 80 20.76 25.12 -4.10
N THR A 81 19.66 25.46 -3.42
CA THR A 81 19.31 26.86 -3.09
C THR A 81 20.30 27.48 -2.12
N ALA A 82 20.74 26.74 -1.10
CA ALA A 82 21.80 27.18 -0.20
C ALA A 82 23.12 27.47 -0.97
N LYS A 83 23.51 26.55 -1.87
CA LYS A 83 24.69 26.74 -2.72
C LYS A 83 24.55 27.95 -3.66
N GLN A 84 23.36 28.17 -4.22
CA GLN A 84 23.09 29.34 -5.08
C GLN A 84 23.19 30.65 -4.28
N LYS A 85 22.70 30.69 -3.03
CA LYS A 85 22.85 31.86 -2.15
C LYS A 85 24.33 32.19 -1.93
N LEU A 86 25.15 31.19 -1.64
CA LEU A 86 26.60 31.36 -1.50
C LEU A 86 27.25 31.84 -2.80
N GLN A 87 26.88 31.28 -3.95
CA GLN A 87 27.40 31.71 -5.25
C GLN A 87 27.01 33.16 -5.60
N ARG A 88 25.80 33.60 -5.22
CA ARG A 88 25.38 34.99 -5.37
C ARG A 88 26.22 35.92 -4.49
N SER A 89 26.50 35.54 -3.25
CA SER A 89 27.43 36.28 -2.38
C SER A 89 28.81 36.41 -3.04
N ARG A 90 29.39 35.30 -3.50
CA ARG A 90 30.70 35.32 -4.18
C ARG A 90 30.71 36.15 -5.46
N ARG A 91 29.59 36.20 -6.18
CA ARG A 91 29.44 37.09 -7.34
C ARG A 91 29.45 38.55 -6.91
N GLN A 92 28.77 38.89 -5.81
CA GLN A 92 28.79 40.23 -5.25
C GLN A 92 30.20 40.63 -4.81
N ASP A 93 30.91 39.75 -4.11
CA ASP A 93 32.31 39.98 -3.69
C ASP A 93 33.23 40.16 -4.90
N ALA A 94 33.02 39.40 -5.98
CA ALA A 94 33.79 39.58 -7.21
C ALA A 94 33.49 40.92 -7.90
N LEU A 95 32.25 41.40 -7.84
CA LEU A 95 31.84 42.69 -8.40
C LEU A 95 32.42 43.86 -7.60
N THR A 96 32.46 43.78 -6.26
CA THR A 96 33.12 44.79 -5.43
C THR A 96 34.62 44.84 -5.71
N MET A 97 35.29 43.69 -5.80
CA MET A 97 36.70 43.64 -6.19
C MET A 97 36.98 44.23 -7.59
N LEU A 98 36.06 44.04 -8.55
CA LEU A 98 36.20 44.63 -9.88
C LEU A 98 36.03 46.15 -9.85
N ALA A 99 35.12 46.66 -9.01
CA ALA A 99 34.91 48.09 -8.81
C ALA A 99 36.15 48.76 -8.20
N GLU A 100 36.78 48.11 -7.21
CA GLU A 100 38.04 48.56 -6.60
C GLU A 100 39.24 48.45 -7.55
N LYS A 101 39.35 47.33 -8.29
CA LYS A 101 40.51 47.01 -9.14
C LYS A 101 40.04 46.48 -10.50
N LYS A 102 40.03 47.36 -11.50
CA LYS A 102 39.58 47.09 -12.89
C LYS A 102 40.56 46.24 -13.72
N THR A 103 41.13 45.21 -13.13
CA THR A 103 42.09 44.29 -13.78
C THR A 103 41.38 43.21 -14.60
N GLN A 104 42.08 42.64 -15.58
CA GLN A 104 41.56 41.50 -16.35
C GLN A 104 41.29 40.28 -15.47
N ALA A 105 42.12 40.05 -14.45
CA ALA A 105 41.91 38.99 -13.46
C ALA A 105 40.58 39.18 -12.70
N ALA A 106 40.23 40.41 -12.31
CA ALA A 106 38.96 40.71 -11.65
C ALA A 106 37.75 40.48 -12.59
N LYS A 107 37.85 40.90 -13.86
CA LYS A 107 36.81 40.62 -14.88
C LYS A 107 36.58 39.10 -15.04
N ASN A 108 37.66 38.33 -15.10
CA ASN A 108 37.59 36.87 -15.20
C ASN A 108 36.93 36.22 -13.96
N ARG A 109 37.17 36.75 -12.76
CA ARG A 109 36.50 36.28 -11.53
C ARG A 109 34.99 36.54 -11.56
N VAL A 110 34.57 37.74 -11.99
CA VAL A 110 33.15 38.07 -12.14
C VAL A 110 32.47 37.16 -13.17
N ALA A 111 33.13 36.91 -14.31
CA ALA A 111 32.62 36.01 -15.33
C ALA A 111 32.41 34.59 -14.79
N ARG A 112 33.43 34.03 -14.09
CA ARG A 112 33.33 32.70 -13.46
C ARG A 112 32.24 32.64 -12.39
N ALA A 113 32.14 33.66 -11.54
CA ALA A 113 31.09 33.71 -10.51
C ALA A 113 29.68 33.81 -11.12
N THR A 114 29.54 34.58 -12.19
CA THR A 114 28.27 34.71 -12.93
C THR A 114 27.88 33.39 -13.59
N ALA A 115 28.82 32.72 -14.27
CA ALA A 115 28.60 31.39 -14.84
C ALA A 115 28.19 30.37 -13.77
N ALA A 116 28.82 30.41 -12.60
CA ALA A 116 28.45 29.53 -11.48
C ALA A 116 27.02 29.77 -10.99
N VAL A 117 26.59 31.03 -10.88
CA VAL A 117 25.21 31.39 -10.52
C VAL A 117 24.21 30.93 -11.59
N GLN A 118 24.53 31.09 -12.87
CA GLN A 118 23.69 30.62 -13.98
C GLN A 118 23.53 29.10 -13.97
N ALA A 119 24.63 28.35 -13.83
CA ALA A 119 24.61 26.89 -13.72
C ALA A 119 23.82 26.41 -12.49
N GLY A 120 24.00 27.06 -11.33
CA GLY A 120 23.21 26.79 -10.13
C GLY A 120 21.71 27.04 -10.36
N SER A 121 21.36 28.11 -11.08
CA SER A 121 19.97 28.45 -11.42
C SER A 121 19.32 27.45 -12.36
N ALA A 122 20.07 26.92 -13.34
CA ALA A 122 19.61 25.85 -14.21
C ALA A 122 19.36 24.55 -13.44
N THR A 123 20.26 24.21 -12.52
CA THR A 123 20.12 23.03 -11.64
C THR A 123 18.86 23.13 -10.78
N ILE A 124 18.60 24.30 -10.19
CA ILE A 124 17.40 24.51 -9.37
C ILE A 124 16.11 24.42 -10.20
N ARG A 125 16.12 24.95 -11.43
CA ARG A 125 14.98 24.80 -12.35
C ARG A 125 14.69 23.33 -12.62
N LYS A 126 15.71 22.56 -13.04
CA LYS A 126 15.57 21.11 -13.25
C LYS A 126 15.03 20.39 -12.01
N LEU A 127 15.56 20.67 -10.82
CA LEU A 127 15.07 20.04 -9.57
C LEU A 127 13.63 20.43 -9.23
N ARG A 128 13.15 21.61 -9.64
CA ARG A 128 11.74 22.00 -9.48
C ARG A 128 10.85 21.23 -10.44
N ASP A 129 11.28 21.06 -11.68
CA ASP A 129 10.55 20.27 -12.68
C ASP A 129 10.47 18.80 -12.24
N ASP A 130 11.60 18.23 -11.79
CA ASP A 130 11.66 16.88 -11.21
C ASP A 130 10.74 16.75 -9.98
N MET A 131 10.65 17.79 -9.14
CA MET A 131 9.75 17.80 -7.98
C MET A 131 8.28 17.80 -8.40
N LEU A 132 7.91 18.55 -9.45
CA LEU A 132 6.55 18.55 -9.97
C LEU A 132 6.17 17.18 -10.53
N ALA A 133 7.04 16.58 -11.35
CA ALA A 133 6.85 15.23 -11.88
C ALA A 133 6.74 14.18 -10.76
N ALA A 134 7.60 14.24 -9.74
CA ALA A 134 7.54 13.31 -8.60
C ALA A 134 6.26 13.48 -7.77
N ARG A 135 5.74 14.70 -7.63
CA ARG A 135 4.46 14.96 -6.96
C ARG A 135 3.29 14.40 -7.76
N GLN A 136 3.28 14.58 -9.09
CA GLN A 136 2.28 14.00 -9.97
C GLN A 136 2.28 12.47 -9.86
N ALA A 137 3.44 11.83 -9.95
CA ALA A 137 3.58 10.38 -9.79
C ALA A 137 3.11 9.88 -8.40
N LEU A 138 3.31 10.67 -7.34
CA LEU A 138 2.78 10.34 -6.01
C LEU A 138 1.25 10.43 -5.97
N VAL A 139 0.65 11.42 -6.63
CA VAL A 139 -0.80 11.56 -6.74
C VAL A 139 -1.38 10.37 -7.52
N GLU A 140 -0.78 10.01 -8.64
CA GLU A 140 -1.18 8.84 -9.45
C GLU A 140 -1.10 7.54 -8.64
N ALA A 141 0.00 7.29 -7.92
CA ALA A 141 0.13 6.12 -7.05
C ALA A 141 -0.95 6.08 -5.96
N LYS A 142 -1.27 7.23 -5.35
CA LYS A 142 -2.37 7.32 -4.37
C LYS A 142 -3.73 7.07 -5.02
N GLN A 143 -3.96 7.56 -6.22
CA GLN A 143 -5.20 7.32 -6.96
C GLN A 143 -5.33 5.85 -7.35
N ALA A 144 -4.26 5.19 -7.78
CA ALA A 144 -4.23 3.76 -8.05
C ALA A 144 -4.59 2.94 -6.79
N GLY A 145 -4.02 3.30 -5.63
CA GLY A 145 -4.39 2.72 -4.34
C GLY A 145 -5.88 2.90 -4.00
N LYS A 146 -6.44 4.10 -4.20
CA LYS A 146 -7.88 4.36 -3.99
C LYS A 146 -8.77 3.55 -4.93
N LYS A 147 -8.41 3.48 -6.21
CA LYS A 147 -9.13 2.67 -7.22
C LYS A 147 -9.12 1.20 -6.81
N TYR A 148 -7.98 0.68 -6.40
CA TYR A 148 -7.87 -0.68 -5.89
C TYR A 148 -8.79 -0.93 -4.68
N GLN A 149 -8.76 -0.05 -3.67
CA GLN A 149 -9.66 -0.17 -2.51
C GLN A 149 -11.15 -0.11 -2.90
N SER A 150 -11.52 0.69 -3.91
CA SER A 150 -12.90 0.74 -4.40
C SER A 150 -13.31 -0.56 -5.10
N MET A 151 -12.41 -1.18 -5.86
CA MET A 151 -12.63 -2.48 -6.49
C MET A 151 -12.75 -3.58 -5.44
N GLU A 152 -11.88 -3.60 -4.43
CA GLU A 152 -11.93 -4.55 -3.32
C GLU A 152 -13.27 -4.49 -2.57
N LYS A 153 -13.79 -3.28 -2.31
CA LYS A 153 -15.12 -3.09 -1.72
C LYS A 153 -16.25 -3.57 -2.63
N ALA A 154 -16.15 -3.36 -3.94
CA ALA A 154 -17.15 -3.82 -4.90
C ALA A 154 -17.18 -5.36 -4.97
N ILE A 155 -16.00 -6.00 -5.00
CA ILE A 155 -15.87 -7.46 -4.94
C ILE A 155 -16.48 -8.00 -3.65
N ALA A 156 -16.15 -7.41 -2.49
CA ALA A 156 -16.71 -7.85 -1.20
C ALA A 156 -18.25 -7.71 -1.13
N ARG A 157 -18.83 -6.67 -1.77
CA ARG A 157 -20.29 -6.53 -1.88
C ARG A 157 -20.89 -7.61 -2.77
N PHE A 158 -20.29 -7.87 -3.92
CA PHE A 158 -20.72 -8.91 -4.84
C PHE A 158 -20.65 -10.30 -4.18
N GLU A 159 -19.55 -10.63 -3.50
CA GLU A 159 -19.40 -11.89 -2.77
C GLU A 159 -20.49 -12.04 -1.69
N ARG A 160 -20.81 -10.97 -0.95
CA ARG A 160 -21.88 -10.98 0.06
C ARG A 160 -23.27 -11.15 -0.54
N GLU A 161 -23.56 -10.48 -1.67
CA GLU A 161 -24.82 -10.64 -2.39
C GLU A 161 -24.96 -12.04 -2.99
N TRP A 162 -23.87 -12.58 -3.54
CA TRP A 162 -23.80 -13.94 -4.04
C TRP A 162 -24.02 -14.98 -2.94
N GLU A 163 -23.35 -14.84 -1.78
CA GLU A 163 -23.58 -15.69 -0.61
C GLU A 163 -25.04 -15.63 -0.14
N ARG A 164 -25.66 -14.45 -0.16
CA ARG A 164 -27.07 -14.27 0.21
C ARG A 164 -28.02 -14.92 -0.81
N ALA A 165 -27.71 -14.85 -2.09
CA ALA A 165 -28.51 -15.43 -3.17
C ALA A 165 -28.35 -16.96 -3.29
N SER A 166 -27.16 -17.48 -2.98
CA SER A 166 -26.85 -18.91 -3.01
C SER A 166 -27.18 -19.64 -1.70
N ALA A 167 -27.47 -18.90 -0.62
CA ALA A 167 -27.95 -19.49 0.62
C ALA A 167 -29.27 -20.24 0.39
N PRO A 168 -29.40 -21.50 0.86
CA PRO A 168 -30.64 -22.24 0.70
C PRO A 168 -31.80 -21.52 1.39
N SER A 169 -32.80 -21.13 0.59
CA SER A 169 -34.06 -20.56 1.06
C SER A 169 -34.72 -21.52 2.07
N LYS A 170 -34.71 -21.14 3.36
CA LYS A 170 -35.54 -21.81 4.36
C LYS A 170 -37.00 -21.56 3.96
N LYS A 171 -37.69 -22.59 3.46
CA LYS A 171 -39.12 -22.56 3.19
C LYS A 171 -39.84 -22.00 4.42
N VAL A 172 -40.36 -20.78 4.33
CA VAL A 172 -41.27 -20.24 5.33
C VAL A 172 -42.54 -21.07 5.23
N ARG A 173 -42.72 -21.99 6.17
CA ARG A 173 -43.98 -22.71 6.37
C ARG A 173 -45.03 -21.65 6.71
N ARG A 174 -45.75 -21.14 5.71
CA ARG A 174 -46.95 -20.31 5.88
C ARG A 174 -47.92 -21.13 6.74
N ARG A 175 -47.96 -20.85 8.04
CA ARG A 175 -49.08 -21.29 8.88
C ARG A 175 -50.29 -20.52 8.37
N LYS A 176 -51.19 -21.20 7.65
CA LYS A 176 -52.52 -20.68 7.34
C LYS A 176 -53.16 -20.33 8.68
N LYS A 177 -53.31 -19.03 8.98
CA LYS A 177 -54.22 -18.59 10.03
C LYS A 177 -55.61 -18.81 9.47
N ALA A 178 -56.29 -19.84 9.97
CA ALA A 178 -57.70 -20.05 9.68
C ALA A 178 -58.45 -18.83 10.22
N VAL A 179 -58.92 -17.97 9.32
CA VAL A 179 -59.97 -17.01 9.64
C VAL A 179 -61.26 -17.75 9.33
N ALA A 180 -61.89 -18.28 10.38
CA ALA A 180 -63.28 -18.68 10.30
C ALA A 180 -64.11 -17.41 10.14
N ALA A 181 -64.77 -17.30 9.00
CA ALA A 181 -65.83 -16.33 8.79
C ALA A 181 -67.10 -16.82 9.49
N ALA A 182 -67.75 -15.96 10.27
CA ALA A 182 -69.20 -15.74 10.27
C ALA A 182 -69.63 -14.98 11.54
N ALA A 183 -69.89 -13.68 11.40
CA ALA A 183 -70.98 -13.00 12.10
C ALA A 183 -71.32 -11.74 11.28
N VAL A 184 -72.32 -11.88 10.41
CA VAL A 184 -72.99 -10.81 9.68
C VAL A 184 -74.27 -10.49 10.44
N VAL A 185 -74.47 -9.23 10.85
CA VAL A 185 -75.76 -8.49 10.92
C VAL A 185 -75.34 -6.99 10.97
N SER A 186 -75.37 -6.24 9.87
CA SER A 186 -76.51 -5.50 9.29
C SER A 186 -77.03 -4.35 10.16
N ALA A 187 -76.72 -3.10 9.76
CA ALA A 187 -77.70 -2.06 9.37
C ALA A 187 -77.19 -0.63 9.68
N ALA A 188 -77.33 0.24 8.66
CA ALA A 188 -77.50 1.70 8.73
C ALA A 188 -76.29 2.52 9.28
N GLU A 189 -75.95 3.72 8.81
CA GLU A 189 -76.56 4.68 7.91
C GLU A 189 -75.46 5.68 7.44
N SER A 190 -75.81 6.46 6.43
CA SER A 190 -75.12 7.57 5.75
C SER A 190 -74.11 8.42 6.58
N THR A 191 -73.11 9.10 6.00
CA THR A 191 -73.33 10.30 5.18
C THR A 191 -72.00 10.84 4.60
N VAL A 192 -72.15 11.34 3.38
CA VAL A 192 -71.31 12.18 2.51
C VAL A 192 -70.51 13.30 3.20
N GLN A 193 -69.30 13.58 2.68
CA GLN A 193 -68.72 14.90 2.30
C GLN A 193 -67.19 14.88 2.48
N GLU A 194 -66.34 15.61 1.77
CA GLU A 194 -66.34 16.39 0.52
C GLU A 194 -65.03 17.20 0.59
N SER A 195 -64.23 17.17 -0.48
CA SER A 195 -63.12 18.11 -0.79
C SER A 195 -61.96 18.19 0.24
N GLY A 196 -60.70 18.35 -0.12
CA GLY A 196 -60.11 19.20 -1.13
C GLY A 196 -59.11 20.11 -0.40
N GLY A 197 -57.86 20.14 -0.83
CA GLY A 197 -56.90 21.08 -0.24
C GLY A 197 -55.47 20.76 -0.65
N LYS A 198 -54.91 21.65 -1.46
CA LYS A 198 -53.58 21.61 -2.08
C LYS A 198 -52.43 21.62 -1.08
#